data_AF-R2SGP7-F1
#
_entry.id   AF-R2SGP7-F1
#
_cell.length_a   1.000
_cell.length_b   1.000
_cell.length_c   1.000
_cell.angle_alpha   90.00
_cell.angle_beta   90.00
_cell.angle_gamma   90.00
#
_symmetry.space_group_name_H-M   'P 1'
#
loop_
_entity.id
_entity.type
_entity.pdbx_description
1 polymer ?
#
loop_
_entity_poly.entity_id
_entity_poly.type
_entity_poly.pdbx_seq_one_letter_code
_entity_poly.pdbx_strand_id
1 'polypeptide(L)'
;MGSLKQFFDETFLFIVRKGSYSPTYLIEEIVRLGIKTYDIIELDEVTNGQADTVMQAAELINKDEDILIYNIDTTIQPEYLSKEAIRQADGSVPLFKAEGTHWSFAKLDRTQKRITEMAEKRPISSWGSVGLYYFRQWQDFSEAFEVMSDQLLAEYGEIYIAPLYNYLIERGKTIHPVFLPEDSYAALGTPAELETFIHHQLENFQTGENV
;
A
#
# COMPACT_ATOMS: atom_id res chain seq x y z
N MET A 1 -7.98 14.86 4.76
CA MET A 1 -6.85 14.16 4.13
C MET A 1 -7.38 13.20 3.08
N GLY A 2 -6.67 13.05 1.96
CA GLY A 2 -7.00 12.06 0.95
C GLY A 2 -5.72 11.65 0.25
N SER A 3 -4.97 10.68 0.82
CA SER A 3 -3.66 10.25 0.30
C SER A 3 -3.72 9.89 -1.18
N LEU A 4 -4.84 9.30 -1.60
CA LEU A 4 -5.11 8.90 -2.97
C LEU A 4 -5.87 9.96 -3.78
N LYS A 5 -5.89 11.24 -3.35
CA LYS A 5 -6.65 12.31 -4.03
C LYS A 5 -6.28 12.46 -5.51
N GLN A 6 -5.01 12.25 -5.86
CA GLN A 6 -4.55 12.28 -7.25
C GLN A 6 -5.05 11.10 -8.10
N PHE A 7 -5.71 10.11 -7.49
CA PHE A 7 -6.22 8.89 -8.11
C PHE A 7 -7.75 8.81 -8.10
N PHE A 8 -8.48 9.79 -7.56
CA PHE A 8 -9.96 9.72 -7.42
C PHE A 8 -10.74 9.66 -8.75
N ASP A 9 -10.06 9.81 -9.88
CA ASP A 9 -10.56 9.57 -11.23
C ASP A 9 -10.37 8.12 -11.73
N GLU A 10 -9.66 7.27 -10.99
CA GLU A 10 -9.51 5.83 -11.23
C GLU A 10 -10.67 5.03 -10.58
N THR A 11 -10.74 3.73 -10.87
CA THR A 11 -11.68 2.79 -10.22
C THR A 11 -11.13 2.32 -8.87
N PHE A 12 -11.94 2.40 -7.82
CA PHE A 12 -11.59 1.93 -6.48
C PHE A 12 -12.29 0.62 -6.15
N LEU A 13 -11.54 -0.36 -5.66
CA LEU A 13 -12.11 -1.59 -5.09
C LEU A 13 -11.89 -1.55 -3.58
N PHE A 14 -12.97 -1.35 -2.82
CA PHE A 14 -12.94 -1.38 -1.36
C PHE A 14 -13.23 -2.80 -0.88
N ILE A 15 -12.18 -3.50 -0.43
CA ILE A 15 -12.32 -4.85 0.12
C ILE A 15 -12.46 -4.73 1.63
N VAL A 16 -13.62 -5.13 2.16
CA VAL A 16 -14.02 -4.90 3.55
C VAL A 16 -14.48 -6.19 4.20
N ARG A 17 -14.26 -6.33 5.51
CA ARG A 17 -14.81 -7.43 6.28
C ARG A 17 -16.25 -7.12 6.70
N LYS A 18 -17.15 -8.07 6.46
CA LYS A 18 -18.55 -7.95 6.85
C LYS A 18 -18.67 -7.71 8.36
N GLY A 19 -19.47 -6.72 8.73
CA GLY A 19 -19.71 -6.36 10.13
C GLY A 19 -18.59 -5.58 10.84
N SER A 20 -17.45 -5.32 10.18
CA SER A 20 -16.38 -4.48 10.76
C SER A 20 -16.44 -3.02 10.32
N TYR A 21 -17.47 -2.64 9.56
CA TYR A 21 -17.63 -1.30 9.01
C TYR A 21 -19.12 -0.92 8.95
N SER A 22 -19.40 0.36 8.78
CA SER A 22 -20.75 0.86 8.48
C SER A 22 -20.87 1.08 6.98
N PRO A 23 -21.72 0.31 6.25
CA PRO A 23 -21.90 0.48 4.81
C PRO A 23 -22.36 1.88 4.44
N THR A 24 -23.32 2.43 5.20
CA THR A 24 -23.81 3.80 4.99
C THR A 24 -22.70 4.82 5.13
N TYR A 25 -21.91 4.73 6.20
CA TYR A 25 -20.83 5.67 6.46
C TYR A 25 -19.74 5.60 5.37
N LEU A 26 -19.36 4.39 4.96
CA LEU A 26 -18.37 4.21 3.88
C LEU A 26 -18.84 4.86 2.58
N ILE A 27 -20.10 4.63 2.18
CA ILE A 27 -20.67 5.23 0.96
C ILE A 27 -20.72 6.76 1.07
N GLU A 28 -21.16 7.30 2.21
CA GLU A 28 -21.17 8.75 2.46
C GLU A 28 -19.78 9.36 2.33
N GLU A 29 -18.76 8.68 2.86
CA GLU A 29 -17.36 9.12 2.78
C GLU A 29 -16.79 9.05 1.37
N ILE A 30 -17.06 7.97 0.62
CA ILE A 30 -16.68 7.85 -0.80
C ILE A 30 -17.26 9.00 -1.62
N VAL A 31 -18.55 9.30 -1.43
CA VAL A 31 -19.24 10.41 -2.10
C VAL A 31 -18.67 11.76 -1.67
N ARG A 32 -18.43 11.96 -0.36
CA ARG A 32 -17.85 13.20 0.19
C ARG A 32 -16.46 13.48 -0.37
N LEU A 33 -15.65 12.44 -0.56
CA LEU A 33 -14.31 12.51 -1.15
C LEU A 33 -14.35 12.77 -2.66
N GLY A 34 -15.48 12.50 -3.32
CA GLY A 34 -15.65 12.70 -4.76
C GLY A 34 -15.05 11.57 -5.61
N ILE A 35 -14.93 10.36 -5.05
CA ILE A 35 -14.52 9.16 -5.78
C ILE A 35 -15.65 8.79 -6.74
N LYS A 36 -15.32 8.69 -8.04
CA LYS A 36 -16.33 8.60 -9.11
C LYS A 36 -16.78 7.18 -9.40
N THR A 37 -15.85 6.23 -9.35
CA THR A 37 -16.07 4.84 -9.74
C THR A 37 -15.53 3.95 -8.64
N TYR A 38 -16.39 3.11 -8.08
CA TYR A 38 -15.97 2.18 -7.04
C TYR A 38 -16.88 0.95 -6.97
N ASP A 39 -16.32 -0.14 -6.44
CA ASP A 39 -17.06 -1.31 -5.98
C ASP A 39 -16.66 -1.63 -4.54
N ILE A 40 -17.56 -2.27 -3.79
CA ILE A 40 -17.33 -2.73 -2.43
C ILE A 40 -17.45 -4.25 -2.42
N ILE A 41 -16.37 -4.93 -2.03
CA ILE A 41 -16.30 -6.38 -1.92
C ILE A 41 -16.36 -6.72 -0.44
N GLU A 42 -17.47 -7.31 0.00
CA GLU A 42 -17.62 -7.78 1.38
C GLU A 42 -17.12 -9.21 1.52
N LEU A 43 -16.20 -9.42 2.46
CA LEU A 43 -15.70 -10.73 2.83
C LEU A 43 -16.41 -11.21 4.10
N ASP A 44 -16.94 -12.44 4.07
CA ASP A 44 -17.58 -13.06 5.23
C ASP A 44 -16.57 -13.45 6.32
N GLU A 45 -15.34 -13.81 5.92
CA GLU A 45 -14.30 -14.32 6.81
C GLU A 45 -12.97 -13.56 6.66
N VAL A 46 -12.09 -13.73 7.64
CA VAL A 46 -10.71 -13.22 7.57
C VAL A 46 -9.92 -14.09 6.59
N THR A 47 -9.17 -13.45 5.69
CA THR A 47 -8.28 -14.09 4.72
C THR A 47 -6.93 -14.41 5.34
N ASN A 48 -6.06 -15.11 4.62
CA ASN A 48 -4.72 -15.46 5.09
C ASN A 48 -3.72 -14.29 5.01
N GLY A 49 -4.17 -13.05 4.77
CA GLY A 49 -3.30 -11.87 4.73
C GLY A 49 -3.73 -10.83 3.70
N GLN A 50 -2.94 -9.76 3.59
CA GLN A 50 -3.23 -8.65 2.69
C GLN A 50 -3.26 -9.09 1.22
N ALA A 51 -2.32 -9.93 0.78
CA ALA A 51 -2.29 -10.36 -0.61
C ALA A 51 -3.47 -11.29 -0.95
N ASP A 52 -3.87 -12.16 -0.02
CA ASP A 52 -5.03 -13.04 -0.16
C ASP A 52 -6.34 -12.23 -0.21
N THR A 53 -6.40 -11.14 0.56
CA THR A 53 -7.49 -10.15 0.49
C THR A 53 -7.62 -9.54 -0.89
N VAL A 54 -6.50 -9.09 -1.49
CA VAL A 54 -6.50 -8.50 -2.84
C VAL A 54 -6.95 -9.52 -3.89
N MET A 55 -6.57 -10.80 -3.75
CA MET A 55 -6.99 -11.86 -4.66
C MET A 55 -8.51 -12.10 -4.68
N GLN A 56 -9.25 -11.68 -3.64
CA GLN A 56 -10.72 -11.74 -3.66
C GLN A 56 -11.35 -10.83 -4.73
N ALA A 57 -10.59 -9.88 -5.28
CA ALA A 57 -11.01 -9.00 -6.36
C ALA A 57 -10.65 -9.50 -7.77
N ALA A 58 -10.03 -10.68 -7.90
CA ALA A 58 -9.44 -11.16 -9.15
C ALA A 58 -10.39 -11.15 -10.35
N GLU A 59 -11.67 -11.48 -10.15
CA GLU A 59 -12.67 -11.53 -11.23
C GLU A 59 -13.04 -10.15 -11.79
N LEU A 60 -12.71 -9.06 -11.09
CA LEU A 60 -13.00 -7.69 -11.49
C LEU A 60 -11.83 -6.99 -12.19
N ILE A 61 -10.66 -7.62 -12.26
CA ILE A 61 -9.42 -7.00 -12.72
C ILE A 61 -8.93 -7.70 -13.98
N ASN A 62 -8.72 -6.97 -15.07
CA ASN A 62 -8.14 -7.55 -16.26
C ASN A 62 -6.65 -7.82 -16.06
N LYS A 63 -6.15 -8.93 -16.59
CA LYS A 63 -4.74 -9.36 -16.46
C LYS A 63 -3.69 -8.30 -16.84
N ASP A 64 -4.00 -7.45 -17.81
CA ASP A 64 -3.07 -6.45 -18.36
C ASP A 64 -3.28 -5.07 -17.70
N GLU A 65 -4.24 -4.92 -16.80
CA GLU A 65 -4.48 -3.67 -16.05
C GLU A 65 -3.47 -3.50 -14.92
N ASP A 66 -3.17 -2.24 -14.60
CA ASP A 66 -2.32 -1.91 -13.45
C ASP A 66 -3.14 -1.81 -12.17
N ILE A 67 -2.51 -2.09 -11.04
CA ILE A 67 -3.15 -2.03 -9.71
C ILE A 67 -2.31 -1.22 -8.75
N LEU A 68 -2.98 -0.49 -7.86
CA LEU A 68 -2.41 0.20 -6.73
C LEU A 68 -3.09 -0.30 -5.47
N ILE A 69 -2.33 -0.97 -4.61
CA ILE A 69 -2.84 -1.52 -3.35
C ILE A 69 -2.40 -0.59 -2.22
N TYR A 70 -3.34 -0.23 -1.34
CA TYR A 70 -3.06 0.61 -0.20
C TYR A 70 -3.84 0.18 1.03
N ASN A 71 -3.17 0.18 2.18
CA ASN A 71 -3.72 -0.08 3.50
C ASN A 71 -4.50 1.13 4.05
N ILE A 72 -5.33 0.90 5.06
CA ILE A 72 -6.20 1.93 5.67
C ILE A 72 -5.62 2.55 6.96
N ASP A 73 -4.53 2.00 7.47
CA ASP A 73 -3.86 2.39 8.71
C ASP A 73 -2.61 3.23 8.46
N THR A 74 -2.49 3.85 7.27
CA THR A 74 -1.44 4.81 6.95
C THR A 74 -2.04 5.96 6.17
N THR A 75 -1.57 7.17 6.43
CA THR A 75 -1.88 8.36 5.63
C THR A 75 -0.60 8.92 5.04
N ILE A 76 -0.69 9.37 3.79
CA ILE A 76 0.36 10.08 3.05
C ILE A 76 -0.21 11.40 2.55
N GLN A 77 0.59 12.45 2.58
CA GLN A 77 0.25 13.75 2.00
C GLN A 77 0.13 13.62 0.47
N PRO A 78 -1.02 13.99 -0.13
CA PRO A 78 -1.36 13.62 -1.50
C PRO A 78 -0.38 14.14 -2.55
N GLU A 79 0.28 15.27 -2.34
CA GLU A 79 1.25 15.87 -3.25
C GLU A 79 2.50 15.00 -3.47
N TYR A 80 2.81 14.09 -2.55
CA TYR A 80 3.94 13.14 -2.68
C TYR A 80 3.55 11.82 -3.33
N LEU A 81 2.26 11.64 -3.69
CA LEU A 81 1.77 10.48 -4.40
C LEU A 81 1.13 10.90 -5.72
N SER A 82 1.95 11.06 -6.76
CA SER A 82 1.46 11.28 -8.12
C SER A 82 1.43 9.99 -8.93
N LYS A 83 0.49 9.91 -9.87
CA LYS A 83 0.43 8.83 -10.87
C LYS A 83 1.75 8.70 -11.62
N GLU A 84 2.37 9.82 -11.96
CA GLU A 84 3.66 9.84 -12.66
C GLU A 84 4.76 9.20 -11.82
N ALA A 85 4.91 9.58 -10.55
CA ALA A 85 5.94 9.02 -9.67
C ALA A 85 5.73 7.51 -9.43
N ILE A 86 4.48 7.06 -9.31
CA ILE A 86 4.16 5.65 -9.08
C ILE A 86 4.33 4.82 -10.37
N ARG A 87 3.85 5.29 -11.51
CA ARG A 87 3.83 4.54 -12.77
C ARG A 87 5.16 4.61 -13.53
N GLN A 88 6.30 4.37 -12.88
CA GLN A 88 7.64 4.45 -13.46
C GLN A 88 8.21 3.14 -14.01
N ALA A 89 7.80 1.98 -13.47
CA ALA A 89 8.38 0.69 -13.84
C ALA A 89 7.34 -0.44 -13.85
N ASP A 90 7.80 -1.70 -13.77
CA ASP A 90 6.96 -2.91 -13.67
C ASP A 90 6.25 -2.99 -12.31
N GLY A 91 6.84 -2.38 -11.29
CA GLY A 91 6.18 -2.10 -10.02
C GLY A 91 6.85 -0.95 -9.30
N SER A 92 6.20 -0.41 -8.27
CA SER A 92 6.74 0.69 -7.47
C SER A 92 6.30 0.59 -6.01
N VAL A 93 7.16 1.06 -5.12
CA VAL A 93 6.89 1.06 -3.67
C VAL A 93 7.34 2.40 -3.09
N PRO A 94 6.45 3.17 -2.46
CA PRO A 94 6.85 4.31 -1.65
C PRO A 94 7.58 3.88 -0.39
N LEU A 95 8.71 4.51 -0.15
CA LEU A 95 9.66 4.19 0.89
C LEU A 95 9.98 5.39 1.76
N PHE A 96 10.25 5.12 3.02
CA PHE A 96 10.67 6.11 4.01
C PHE A 96 11.85 5.58 4.83
N LYS A 97 12.48 6.46 5.60
CA LYS A 97 13.51 6.06 6.57
C LYS A 97 12.87 5.42 7.78
N ALA A 98 12.93 4.10 7.83
CA ALA A 98 12.29 3.32 8.87
C ALA A 98 13.21 3.02 10.04
N GLU A 99 12.65 3.12 11.24
CA GLU A 99 13.24 2.61 12.48
C GLU A 99 12.46 1.38 12.99
N GLY A 100 13.15 0.54 13.77
CA GLY A 100 12.57 -0.69 14.29
C GLY A 100 12.53 -1.84 13.27
N THR A 101 11.67 -2.84 13.52
CA THR A 101 11.65 -4.10 12.76
C THR A 101 10.26 -4.52 12.30
N HIS A 102 9.23 -3.70 12.52
CA HIS A 102 7.83 -4.09 12.28
C HIS A 102 7.32 -3.79 10.86
N TRP A 103 8.12 -3.10 10.05
CA TRP A 103 7.79 -2.74 8.66
C TRP A 103 8.15 -3.83 7.67
N SER A 104 7.65 -3.71 6.44
CA SER A 104 8.31 -4.28 5.27
C SER A 104 9.50 -3.42 4.87
N PHE A 105 10.62 -4.04 4.51
CA PHE A 105 11.86 -3.36 4.15
C PHE A 105 12.27 -3.63 2.71
N ALA A 106 12.79 -2.59 2.05
CA ALA A 106 13.26 -2.63 0.67
C ALA A 106 14.78 -2.48 0.61
N LYS A 107 15.50 -3.42 0.02
CA LYS A 107 16.92 -3.27 -0.28
C LYS A 107 17.09 -2.70 -1.67
N LEU A 108 17.88 -1.64 -1.79
CA LEU A 108 18.11 -0.97 -3.06
C LEU A 108 19.40 -1.42 -3.74
N ASP A 109 19.44 -1.26 -5.05
CA ASP A 109 20.67 -1.37 -5.81
C ASP A 109 21.65 -0.23 -5.44
N ARG A 110 22.90 -0.32 -5.93
CA ARG A 110 23.93 0.69 -5.63
C ARG A 110 23.55 2.09 -6.11
N THR A 111 22.76 2.20 -7.18
CA THR A 111 22.34 3.50 -7.73
C THR A 111 21.10 4.06 -7.03
N GLN A 112 20.47 3.28 -6.14
CA GLN A 112 19.19 3.58 -5.49
C GLN A 112 18.04 3.85 -6.45
N LYS A 113 18.14 3.34 -7.69
CA LYS A 113 17.10 3.50 -8.72
C LYS A 113 16.15 2.31 -8.77
N ARG A 114 16.51 1.18 -8.15
CA ARG A 114 15.74 -0.05 -8.19
C ARG A 114 15.77 -0.75 -6.85
N ILE A 115 14.65 -1.38 -6.50
CA ILE A 115 14.57 -2.34 -5.40
C ILE A 115 15.10 -3.69 -5.90
N THR A 116 15.89 -4.35 -5.06
CA THR A 116 16.58 -5.62 -5.34
C THR A 116 16.15 -6.77 -4.43
N GLU A 117 15.49 -6.46 -3.32
CA GLU A 117 14.94 -7.42 -2.38
C GLU A 117 13.87 -6.71 -1.53
N MET A 118 12.77 -7.40 -1.24
CA MET A 118 11.76 -6.96 -0.27
C MET A 118 11.64 -8.01 0.84
N ALA A 119 11.54 -7.60 2.10
CA ALA A 119 11.34 -8.52 3.21
C ALA A 119 10.30 -7.99 4.19
N GLU A 120 9.48 -8.86 4.74
CA GLU A 120 8.50 -8.52 5.77
C GLU A 120 9.11 -8.69 7.16
N LYS A 121 8.92 -7.70 8.05
CA LYS A 121 9.36 -7.73 9.47
C LYS A 121 10.83 -8.10 9.69
N ARG A 122 11.67 -7.89 8.67
CA ARG A 122 13.11 -8.20 8.67
C ARG A 122 13.88 -7.01 8.12
N PRO A 123 14.65 -6.28 8.95
CA PRO A 123 15.33 -5.05 8.55
C PRO A 123 16.56 -5.34 7.66
N ILE A 124 16.32 -5.59 6.37
CA ILE A 124 17.38 -5.82 5.37
C ILE A 124 18.03 -4.51 4.89
N SER A 125 17.47 -3.35 5.27
CA SER A 125 17.95 -2.00 4.95
C SER A 125 17.34 -0.96 5.92
N SER A 126 17.58 0.33 5.70
CA SER A 126 16.92 1.46 6.39
C SER A 126 15.67 1.99 5.66
N TRP A 127 15.23 1.33 4.59
CA TRP A 127 14.09 1.76 3.79
C TRP A 127 12.88 0.89 4.10
N GLY A 128 11.91 1.45 4.83
CA GLY A 128 10.63 0.79 5.09
C GLY A 128 9.58 1.20 4.07
N SER A 129 8.56 0.37 3.90
CA SER A 129 7.38 0.64 3.07
C SER A 129 6.24 1.18 3.92
N VAL A 130 5.51 2.14 3.37
CA VAL A 130 4.28 2.72 3.95
C VAL A 130 3.02 1.91 3.65
N GLY A 131 3.14 0.67 3.13
CA GLY A 131 1.99 -0.18 2.83
C GLY A 131 1.28 0.12 1.50
N LEU A 132 1.92 0.93 0.63
CA LEU A 132 1.44 1.22 -0.72
C LEU A 132 2.28 0.46 -1.76
N TYR A 133 1.61 -0.30 -2.62
CA TYR A 133 2.26 -1.21 -3.55
C TYR A 133 1.64 -1.10 -4.95
N TYR A 134 2.46 -0.80 -5.95
CA TYR A 134 2.05 -0.69 -7.34
C TYR A 134 2.56 -1.86 -8.18
N PHE A 135 1.67 -2.48 -8.95
CA PHE A 135 2.01 -3.48 -9.97
C PHE A 135 1.50 -2.99 -11.32
N ARG A 136 2.37 -2.98 -12.33
CA ARG A 136 2.03 -2.55 -13.70
C ARG A 136 0.99 -3.45 -14.37
N GLN A 137 0.99 -4.73 -14.01
CA GLN A 137 0.11 -5.73 -14.57
C GLN A 137 -0.43 -6.59 -13.43
N TRP A 138 -1.76 -6.74 -13.36
CA TRP A 138 -2.44 -7.66 -12.46
C TRP A 138 -1.88 -9.09 -12.56
N GLN A 139 -1.51 -9.50 -13.77
CA GLN A 139 -0.89 -10.80 -14.00
C GLN A 139 0.40 -10.99 -13.20
N ASP A 140 1.25 -9.97 -13.08
CA ASP A 140 2.48 -10.06 -12.30
C ASP A 140 2.18 -10.27 -10.80
N PHE A 141 1.13 -9.61 -10.28
CA PHE A 141 0.69 -9.79 -8.88
C PHE A 141 0.11 -11.18 -8.63
N SER A 142 -0.85 -11.59 -9.46
CA SER A 142 -1.56 -12.86 -9.30
C SER A 142 -0.64 -14.07 -9.47
N GLU A 143 0.27 -14.06 -10.46
CA GLU A 143 1.26 -15.13 -10.62
C GLU A 143 2.22 -15.20 -9.43
N ALA A 144 2.67 -14.05 -8.90
CA ALA A 144 3.52 -14.01 -7.72
C ALA A 144 2.80 -14.59 -6.50
N PHE A 145 1.52 -14.24 -6.31
CA PHE A 145 0.69 -14.79 -5.24
C PHE A 145 0.56 -16.31 -5.37
N GLU A 146 0.16 -16.82 -6.54
CA GLU A 146 -0.04 -18.26 -6.78
C GLU A 146 1.23 -19.09 -6.52
N VAL A 147 2.41 -18.54 -6.82
CA VAL A 147 3.68 -19.25 -6.65
C VAL A 147 4.21 -19.14 -5.21
N MET A 148 3.99 -18.02 -4.53
CA MET A 148 4.63 -17.75 -3.23
C MET A 148 3.72 -17.96 -2.02
N SER A 149 2.40 -18.05 -2.18
CA SER A 149 1.41 -18.05 -1.08
C SER A 149 1.75 -19.04 0.04
N ASP A 150 1.99 -20.30 -0.30
CA ASP A 150 2.22 -21.38 0.67
C ASP A 150 3.53 -21.15 1.44
N GLN A 151 4.58 -20.70 0.75
CA GLN A 151 5.86 -20.37 1.37
C GLN A 151 5.72 -19.19 2.32
N LEU A 152 5.05 -18.12 1.90
CA LEU A 152 4.87 -16.92 2.70
C LEU A 152 4.01 -17.20 3.93
N LEU A 153 2.94 -17.98 3.76
CA LEU A 153 2.10 -18.40 4.87
C LEU A 153 2.89 -19.22 5.90
N ALA A 154 3.77 -20.12 5.44
CA ALA A 154 4.63 -20.91 6.33
C ALA A 154 5.72 -20.07 7.03
N GLU A 155 6.29 -19.07 6.34
CA GLU A 155 7.38 -18.23 6.87
C GLU A 155 6.88 -17.15 7.83
N TYR A 156 5.76 -16.49 7.50
CA TYR A 156 5.28 -15.30 8.20
C TYR A 156 3.95 -15.50 8.95
N GLY A 157 3.26 -16.61 8.72
CA GLY A 157 1.91 -16.85 9.25
C GLY A 157 0.79 -16.10 8.51
N GLU A 158 1.14 -15.20 7.60
CA GLU A 158 0.23 -14.44 6.73
C GLU A 158 0.88 -14.21 5.35
N ILE A 159 0.07 -13.99 4.32
CA ILE A 159 0.51 -13.72 2.95
C ILE A 159 0.60 -12.19 2.74
N TYR A 160 1.81 -11.66 2.91
CA TYR A 160 2.13 -10.24 2.74
C TYR A 160 2.41 -9.89 1.28
N ILE A 161 2.13 -8.63 0.90
CA ILE A 161 2.35 -8.13 -0.47
C ILE A 161 3.83 -7.86 -0.74
N ALA A 162 4.54 -7.26 0.22
CA ALA A 162 5.93 -6.84 0.02
C ALA A 162 6.86 -7.98 -0.48
N PRO A 163 6.86 -9.20 0.10
CA PRO A 163 7.69 -10.28 -0.39
C PRO A 163 7.38 -10.75 -1.83
N LEU A 164 6.17 -10.52 -2.35
CA LEU A 164 5.79 -10.91 -3.72
C LEU A 164 6.66 -10.25 -4.79
N TYR A 165 7.21 -9.06 -4.51
CA TYR A 165 8.14 -8.40 -5.42
C TYR A 165 9.41 -9.21 -5.69
N ASN A 166 9.82 -10.11 -4.79
CA ASN A 166 10.99 -10.95 -5.04
C ASN A 166 10.78 -11.88 -6.24
N TYR A 167 9.56 -12.40 -6.44
CA TYR A 167 9.20 -13.19 -7.63
C TYR A 167 9.38 -12.41 -8.94
N LEU A 168 8.97 -11.14 -8.93
CA LEU A 168 9.11 -10.23 -10.07
C LEU A 168 10.59 -9.91 -10.33
N ILE A 169 11.34 -9.58 -9.28
CA ILE A 169 12.77 -9.24 -9.36
C ILE A 169 13.58 -10.42 -9.93
N GLU A 170 13.31 -11.64 -9.49
CA GLU A 170 13.94 -12.86 -10.00
C GLU A 170 13.70 -13.08 -11.51
N ARG A 171 12.59 -12.56 -12.04
CA ARG A 171 12.22 -12.60 -13.46
C ARG A 171 12.74 -11.39 -14.25
N GLY A 172 13.58 -10.56 -13.65
CA GLY A 172 14.19 -9.40 -14.29
C GLY A 172 13.28 -8.19 -14.42
N LYS A 173 12.12 -8.18 -13.74
CA LYS A 173 11.25 -6.99 -13.66
C LYS A 173 11.92 -5.92 -12.80
N THR A 174 11.66 -4.66 -13.13
CA THR A 174 12.21 -3.52 -12.40
C THR A 174 11.18 -2.95 -11.43
N ILE A 175 11.56 -2.87 -10.15
CA ILE A 175 10.74 -2.29 -9.10
C ILE A 175 11.33 -0.93 -8.70
N HIS A 176 10.56 0.14 -8.84
CA HIS A 176 10.99 1.50 -8.62
C HIS A 176 10.73 1.96 -7.16
N PRO A 177 11.74 2.48 -6.44
CA PRO A 177 11.51 3.11 -5.15
C PRO A 177 10.98 4.54 -5.34
N VAL A 178 9.92 4.90 -4.61
CA VAL A 178 9.42 6.28 -4.53
C VAL A 178 9.73 6.83 -3.14
N PHE A 179 10.64 7.80 -3.02
CA PHE A 179 11.05 8.27 -1.70
C PHE A 179 10.10 9.33 -1.17
N LEU A 180 9.52 9.04 0.00
CA LEU A 180 8.68 9.98 0.73
C LEU A 180 9.54 10.82 1.68
N PRO A 181 9.32 12.15 1.74
CA PRO A 181 9.95 12.99 2.75
C PRO A 181 9.54 12.59 4.17
N GLU A 182 10.38 12.97 5.14
CA GLU A 182 10.00 12.98 6.54
C GLU A 182 8.73 13.84 6.72
N ASP A 183 7.86 13.47 7.66
CA ASP A 183 6.56 14.12 7.94
C ASP A 183 5.50 14.09 6.83
N SER A 184 5.80 13.53 5.65
CA SER A 184 4.83 13.38 4.56
C SER A 184 3.87 12.19 4.74
N TYR A 185 4.05 11.39 5.79
CA TYR A 185 3.24 10.22 6.08
C TYR A 185 3.07 10.04 7.60
N ALA A 186 2.05 9.29 8.00
CA ALA A 186 1.85 8.87 9.39
C ALA A 186 1.17 7.50 9.44
N ALA A 187 1.66 6.64 10.33
CA ALA A 187 0.95 5.42 10.72
C ALA A 187 -0.25 5.79 11.60
N LEU A 188 -1.32 5.00 11.49
CA LEU A 188 -2.60 5.17 12.18
C LEU A 188 -3.12 3.83 12.71
N GLY A 189 -2.25 2.81 12.81
CA GLY A 189 -2.62 1.44 13.16
C GLY A 189 -2.88 1.23 14.64
N THR A 190 -2.36 2.11 15.50
CA THR A 190 -2.56 2.06 16.95
C THR A 190 -3.18 3.35 17.49
N PRO A 191 -3.87 3.31 18.65
CA PRO A 191 -4.38 4.51 19.30
C PRO A 191 -3.29 5.55 19.59
N ALA A 192 -2.08 5.13 19.97
CA ALA A 192 -0.96 6.01 20.26
C ALA A 192 -0.43 6.73 19.01
N GLU A 193 -0.37 6.01 17.88
CA GLU A 193 -0.03 6.60 16.57
C GLU A 193 -1.08 7.61 16.13
N LEU A 194 -2.36 7.30 16.29
CA LEU A 194 -3.47 8.22 15.98
C LEU A 194 -3.41 9.48 16.84
N GLU A 195 -3.16 9.35 18.15
CA GLU A 195 -3.01 10.49 19.06
C GLU A 195 -1.83 11.39 18.64
N THR A 196 -0.69 10.79 18.33
CA THR A 196 0.51 11.51 17.87
C THR A 196 0.22 12.26 16.57
N PHE A 197 -0.47 11.61 15.63
CA PHE A 197 -0.89 12.23 14.37
C PHE A 197 -1.82 13.43 14.60
N ILE A 198 -2.83 13.30 15.46
CA ILE A 198 -3.77 14.39 15.78
C ILE A 198 -3.04 15.55 16.45
N HIS A 199 -2.13 15.28 17.38
CA HIS A 199 -1.33 16.32 18.05
C HIS A 199 -0.48 17.11 17.05
N HIS A 200 0.25 16.42 16.15
CA HIS A 200 1.04 17.08 15.10
C HIS A 200 0.17 17.94 14.17
N GLN A 201 -1.01 17.46 13.76
CA GLN A 201 -1.94 18.25 12.93
C GLN A 201 -2.40 19.52 13.64
N LEU A 202 -2.69 19.46 14.94
CA LEU A 202 -3.09 20.63 15.74
C LEU A 202 -1.95 21.64 15.88
N GLU A 203 -0.71 21.18 16.06
CA GLU A 203 0.47 22.05 16.14
C GLU A 203 0.72 22.76 14.80
N ASN A 204 0.68 22.05 13.68
CA ASN A 204 0.85 22.63 12.34
C ASN A 204 -0.26 23.65 12.01
N PHE A 205 -1.49 23.39 12.47
CA PHE A 205 -2.60 24.34 12.35
C PHE A 205 -2.39 25.61 13.18
N GLN A 206 -1.71 25.51 14.32
CA GLN A 206 -1.39 26.66 15.19
C GLN A 206 -0.18 27.46 14.70
N THR A 207 0.79 26.82 14.04
CA THR A 207 1.99 27.47 13.49
C THR A 207 1.77 28.08 12.09
N GLY A 208 0.64 27.78 11.43
CA GLY A 208 0.29 28.32 10.12
C GLY A 208 0.98 27.62 8.94
N GLU A 209 1.62 26.49 9.19
CA GLU A 209 2.14 25.60 8.15
C GLU A 209 0.99 24.68 7.71
N ASN A 210 0.22 25.12 6.72
CA ASN A 210 -0.83 24.29 6.13
C ASN A 210 -0.22 23.07 5.42
N VAL A 211 -0.62 21.88 5.87
CA VAL A 211 -0.61 20.62 5.11
C VAL A 211 -1.75 20.63 4.10
#